data_AF-A0A1J4SZ82-F1
#
_entry.id   AF-A0A1J4SZ82-F1
#
_cell.length_a   1.000
_cell.length_b   1.000
_cell.length_c   1.000
_cell.angle_alpha   90.00
_cell.angle_beta   90.00
_cell.angle_gamma   90.00
#
_symmetry.space_group_name_H-M   'P 1'
#
loop_
_entity.id
_entity.type
_entity.pdbx_description
1 polymer ?
#
loop_
_entity_poly.entity_id
_entity_poly.type
_entity_poly.pdbx_seq_one_letter_code
_entity_poly.pdbx_strand_id
1 'polypeptide(L)'
;MHDLLNKLKAGGAAIRRVTLPRKEGDGPELGLRILTEADYLAAGLAGIDTLRAAGHEDANLANSELFEGSKVTELLARALVDPAEGKLLAQNAAELRGVLTRADKAFLIDQYLDHEWEFSPSEANMDGEAFAELLAEVKKNPATPRLNDSSTATLKRLVRSLAEPEAN
;
A
#
# COMPACT_ATOMS: atom_id res chain seq x y z
N MET A 1 -2.35 4.82 -21.00
CA MET A 1 -0.88 4.79 -21.20
C MET A 1 -0.15 5.95 -20.54
N HIS A 2 -0.24 7.19 -21.02
CA HIS A 2 0.39 8.34 -20.33
C HIS A 2 -0.09 8.50 -18.88
N ASP A 3 -1.39 8.28 -18.65
CA ASP A 3 -1.98 8.28 -17.31
C ASP A 3 -1.39 7.20 -16.40
N LEU A 4 -1.25 5.96 -16.89
CA LEU A 4 -0.67 4.83 -16.13
C LEU A 4 0.82 5.05 -15.80
N LEU A 5 1.60 5.58 -16.74
CA LEU A 5 3.00 5.93 -16.50
C LEU A 5 3.14 7.07 -15.47
N ASN A 6 2.23 8.04 -15.48
CA ASN A 6 2.21 9.10 -14.48
C ASN A 6 1.82 8.57 -13.10
N LYS A 7 0.87 7.63 -13.03
CA LYS A 7 0.49 6.93 -11.79
C LYS A 7 1.65 6.10 -11.24
N LEU A 8 2.34 5.35 -12.09
CA LEU A 8 3.54 4.59 -11.71
C LEU A 8 4.69 5.49 -11.22
N LYS A 9 4.88 6.66 -11.84
CA LYS A 9 5.86 7.66 -11.39
C LYS A 9 5.48 8.30 -10.06
N ALA A 10 4.19 8.47 -9.77
CA ALA A 10 3.73 8.94 -8.47
C ALA A 10 4.01 7.90 -7.37
N GLY A 11 3.93 6.60 -7.69
CA GLY A 11 4.42 5.50 -6.87
C GLY A 11 4.00 5.60 -5.40
N GLY A 12 4.96 5.48 -4.49
CA GLY A 12 4.75 5.60 -3.04
C GLY A 12 4.39 7.00 -2.53
N ALA A 13 4.52 8.04 -3.36
CA ALA A 13 4.13 9.41 -3.02
C ALA A 13 2.66 9.72 -3.35
N ALA A 14 1.95 8.80 -4.01
CA ALA A 14 0.53 8.96 -4.32
C ALA A 14 -0.32 8.86 -3.04
N ILE A 15 -0.99 9.96 -2.69
CA ILE A 15 -1.96 10.02 -1.60
C ILE A 15 -3.37 10.13 -2.20
N ARG A 16 -4.20 9.11 -1.99
CA ARG A 16 -5.63 9.19 -2.30
C ARG A 16 -6.36 9.90 -1.17
N ARG A 17 -7.15 10.92 -1.51
CA ARG A 17 -8.05 11.59 -0.56
C ARG A 17 -9.37 10.85 -0.47
N VAL A 18 -9.81 10.58 0.75
CA VAL A 18 -11.03 9.82 1.05
C VAL A 18 -11.80 10.52 2.16
N THR A 19 -13.09 10.74 1.95
CA THR A 19 -13.98 11.30 2.97
C THR A 19 -14.73 10.17 3.67
N LEU A 20 -14.62 10.09 5.00
CA LEU A 20 -15.36 9.07 5.76
C LEU A 20 -16.88 9.34 5.69
N PRO A 21 -17.71 8.34 5.35
CA PRO A 21 -19.15 8.51 5.34
C PRO A 21 -19.68 8.64 6.78
N ARG A 22 -20.47 9.68 7.05
CA ARG A 22 -21.20 9.82 8.31
C ARG A 22 -22.71 9.84 8.03
N LYS A 23 -23.50 9.46 9.05
CA LYS A 23 -24.97 9.46 8.94
C LYS A 23 -25.55 10.86 8.72
N GLU A 24 -24.84 11.90 9.17
CA GLU A 24 -25.25 13.30 9.06
C GLU A 24 -24.09 14.12 8.47
N GLY A 25 -24.01 14.16 7.14
CA GLY A 25 -23.03 14.96 6.39
C GLY A 25 -21.72 14.25 6.05
N ASP A 26 -20.83 15.00 5.42
CA ASP A 26 -19.49 14.55 5.05
C ASP A 26 -18.60 14.45 6.31
N GLY A 27 -17.97 13.29 6.50
CA GLY A 27 -17.02 13.10 7.60
C GLY A 27 -15.65 13.73 7.33
N PRO A 28 -14.64 13.42 8.17
CA PRO A 28 -13.29 13.93 7.96
C PRO A 28 -12.68 13.41 6.65
N GLU A 29 -11.93 14.28 5.97
CA GLU A 29 -11.08 13.90 4.83
C GLU A 29 -9.77 13.29 5.36
N LEU A 30 -9.38 12.16 4.78
CA LEU A 30 -8.20 11.39 5.14
C LEU A 30 -7.37 11.13 3.88
N GLY A 31 -6.06 11.00 4.03
CA GLY A 31 -5.16 10.52 2.99
C GLY A 31 -4.84 9.04 3.15
N LEU A 32 -4.75 8.32 2.02
CA LEU A 32 -4.24 6.96 1.95
C LEU A 32 -2.98 6.94 1.09
N ARG A 33 -1.83 6.62 1.69
CA ARG A 33 -0.58 6.37 0.95
C ARG A 33 -0.42 4.89 0.64
N ILE A 34 0.33 4.57 -0.40
CA ILE A 34 0.72 3.18 -0.71
C ILE A 34 1.73 2.67 0.33
N LEU A 35 1.51 1.45 0.83
CA LEU A 35 2.40 0.80 1.78
C LEU A 35 3.60 0.18 1.08
N THR A 36 4.74 0.22 1.77
CA THR A 36 6.01 -0.37 1.32
C THR A 36 6.24 -1.73 1.98
N GLU A 37 7.16 -2.53 1.45
CA GLU A 37 7.56 -3.82 2.09
C GLU A 37 7.99 -3.62 3.56
N ALA A 38 8.64 -2.50 3.87
CA ALA A 38 9.03 -2.15 5.23
C ALA A 38 7.81 -1.93 6.15
N ASP A 39 6.73 -1.34 5.62
CA ASP A 39 5.48 -1.17 6.35
C ASP A 39 4.82 -2.53 6.67
N TYR A 40 4.80 -3.45 5.70
CA TYR A 40 4.26 -4.79 5.89
C TYR A 40 5.05 -5.58 6.94
N LEU A 41 6.38 -5.52 6.89
CA LEU A 41 7.24 -6.16 7.89
C LEU A 41 6.99 -5.56 9.27
N ALA A 42 7.00 -4.24 9.39
CA ALA A 42 6.78 -3.55 10.66
C ALA A 42 5.38 -3.84 11.24
N ALA A 43 4.34 -3.90 10.40
CA ALA A 43 2.99 -4.25 10.83
C ALA A 43 2.89 -5.72 11.31
N GLY A 44 3.60 -6.64 10.66
CA GLY A 44 3.70 -8.03 11.10
C GLY A 44 4.32 -8.15 12.49
N LEU A 45 5.46 -7.48 12.72
CA LEU A 45 6.12 -7.47 14.02
C LEU A 45 5.24 -6.84 15.11
N ALA A 46 4.62 -5.69 14.84
CA ALA A 46 3.69 -5.04 15.77
C ALA A 46 2.45 -5.89 16.09
N GLY A 47 1.98 -6.68 15.11
CA GLY A 47 0.91 -7.66 15.31
C GLY A 47 1.31 -8.78 16.27
N ILE A 48 2.54 -9.29 16.18
CA ILE A 48 3.09 -10.28 17.12
C ILE A 48 3.17 -9.68 18.53
N ASP A 49 3.67 -8.44 18.65
CA ASP A 49 3.78 -7.77 19.94
C ASP A 49 2.40 -7.53 20.57
N THR A 50 1.38 -7.20 19.77
CA THR A 50 -0.01 -7.08 20.23
C THR A 50 -0.53 -8.40 20.79
N LEU A 51 -0.26 -9.53 20.12
CA LEU A 51 -0.65 -10.85 20.61
C LEU A 51 0.02 -11.22 21.92
N ARG A 52 1.33 -10.95 22.03
CA ARG A 52 2.11 -11.19 23.25
C ARG A 52 1.58 -10.36 24.41
N ALA A 53 1.27 -9.08 24.17
CA ALA A 53 0.65 -8.22 25.18
C ALA A 53 -0.74 -8.72 25.64
N ALA A 54 -1.45 -9.44 24.77
CA ALA A 54 -2.73 -10.08 25.10
C ALA A 54 -2.58 -11.46 25.77
N GLY A 55 -1.35 -11.92 26.06
CA GLY A 55 -1.08 -13.19 26.74
C GLY A 55 -0.89 -14.38 25.80
N HIS A 56 -0.70 -14.15 24.51
CA HIS A 56 -0.38 -15.20 23.54
C HIS A 56 1.11 -15.18 23.19
N GLU A 57 1.87 -16.20 23.62
CA GLU A 57 3.33 -16.23 23.45
C GLU A 57 3.76 -16.21 21.97
N ASP A 58 3.05 -16.95 21.11
CA ASP A 58 3.33 -17.07 19.68
C ASP A 58 2.07 -17.02 18.80
N ALA A 59 2.25 -16.56 17.55
CA ALA A 59 1.25 -16.69 16.50
C ALA A 59 1.17 -18.17 16.03
N ASN A 60 0.01 -18.77 16.15
CA ASN A 60 -0.29 -20.16 15.82
C ASN A 60 -1.69 -20.26 15.20
N LEU A 61 -2.09 -21.47 14.80
CA LEU A 61 -3.37 -21.68 14.12
C LEU A 61 -4.58 -21.28 14.99
N ALA A 62 -4.47 -21.36 16.32
CA ALA A 62 -5.58 -21.03 17.22
C ALA A 62 -5.78 -19.51 17.39
N ASN A 63 -4.79 -18.68 17.09
CA ASN A 63 -4.86 -17.22 17.19
C ASN A 63 -4.58 -16.50 15.88
N SER A 64 -4.59 -17.21 14.74
CA SER A 64 -4.28 -16.65 13.43
C SER A 64 -5.26 -15.54 13.02
N GLU A 65 -6.55 -15.68 13.34
CA GLU A 65 -7.54 -14.63 13.06
C GLU A 65 -7.29 -13.36 13.89
N LEU A 66 -6.87 -13.52 15.14
CA LEU A 66 -6.53 -12.40 16.01
C LEU A 66 -5.25 -11.70 15.55
N PHE A 67 -4.26 -12.48 15.07
CA PHE A 67 -3.07 -11.96 14.43
C PHE A 67 -3.40 -11.11 13.20
N GLU A 68 -4.14 -11.68 12.24
CA GLU A 68 -4.48 -11.01 10.99
C GLU A 68 -5.34 -9.77 11.25
N GLY A 69 -6.32 -9.84 12.16
CA GLY A 69 -7.10 -8.68 12.56
C GLY A 69 -6.26 -7.55 13.15
N SER A 70 -5.25 -7.89 13.94
CA SER A 70 -4.30 -6.93 14.53
C SER A 70 -3.41 -6.32 13.44
N LYS A 71 -2.80 -7.16 12.60
CA LYS A 71 -1.94 -6.76 11.48
C LYS A 71 -2.66 -5.84 10.49
N VAL A 72 -3.92 -6.14 10.13
CA VAL A 72 -4.71 -5.24 9.26
C VAL A 72 -4.87 -3.85 9.88
N THR A 73 -5.04 -3.77 11.21
CA THR A 73 -5.15 -2.47 11.88
C THR A 73 -3.81 -1.74 11.91
N GLU A 74 -2.71 -2.47 12.08
CA GLU A 74 -1.35 -1.93 12.02
C GLU A 74 -0.99 -1.42 10.62
N LEU A 75 -1.43 -2.12 9.57
CA LEU A 75 -1.26 -1.67 8.18
C LEU A 75 -2.07 -0.39 7.92
N LEU A 76 -3.32 -0.35 8.38
CA LEU A 76 -4.16 0.84 8.23
C LEU A 76 -3.58 2.05 8.97
N ALA A 77 -2.98 1.84 10.15
CA ALA A 77 -2.26 2.89 10.88
C ALA A 77 -1.10 3.51 10.10
N ARG A 78 -0.43 2.70 9.30
CA ARG A 78 0.67 3.14 8.45
C ARG A 78 0.18 3.77 7.16
N ALA A 79 -1.00 3.37 6.65
CA ALA A 79 -1.56 3.89 5.41
C ALA A 79 -2.22 5.27 5.58
N LEU A 80 -2.80 5.54 6.75
CA LEU A 80 -3.56 6.76 7.01
C LEU A 80 -2.64 7.96 7.27
N VAL A 81 -2.76 8.97 6.42
CA VAL A 81 -1.98 10.21 6.47
C VAL A 81 -2.88 11.44 6.41
N ASP A 82 -2.37 12.56 6.90
CA ASP A 82 -2.94 13.87 6.67
C ASP A 82 -2.85 14.19 5.16
N PRO A 83 -3.96 14.54 4.49
CA PRO A 83 -3.98 14.75 3.05
C PRO A 83 -3.28 16.04 2.58
N ALA A 84 -2.93 16.95 3.49
CA ALA A 84 -2.19 18.17 3.20
C ALA A 84 -0.68 18.00 3.48
N GLU A 85 -0.32 17.32 4.58
CA GLU A 85 1.08 17.19 5.01
C GLU A 85 1.73 15.84 4.68
N GLY A 86 0.93 14.81 4.38
CA GLY A 86 1.42 13.44 4.15
C GLY A 86 1.94 12.74 5.40
N LYS A 87 1.74 13.32 6.59
CA LYS A 87 2.18 12.75 7.87
C LYS A 87 1.18 11.73 8.39
N LEU A 88 1.65 10.70 9.08
CA LEU A 88 0.80 9.68 9.68
C LEU A 88 -0.21 10.29 10.66
N LEU A 89 -1.47 9.86 10.57
CA LEU A 89 -2.55 10.30 11.48
C LEU A 89 -2.58 9.53 12.80
N ALA A 90 -1.96 8.35 12.83
CA ALA A 90 -1.85 7.52 14.02
C ALA A 90 -0.44 6.95 14.13
N GLN A 91 0.11 6.88 15.33
CA GLN A 91 1.44 6.31 15.56
C GLN A 91 1.42 4.78 15.60
N ASN A 92 0.27 4.18 15.93
CA ASN A 92 0.11 2.74 16.09
C ASN A 92 -1.37 2.34 15.94
N ALA A 93 -1.64 1.02 15.85
CA ALA A 93 -3.00 0.52 15.73
C ALA A 93 -3.87 0.78 16.97
N ALA A 94 -3.30 0.93 18.17
CA ALA A 94 -4.07 1.11 19.39
C ALA A 94 -4.83 2.43 19.39
N GLU A 95 -4.19 3.50 18.90
CA GLU A 95 -4.83 4.81 18.69
C GLU A 95 -6.02 4.70 17.72
N LEU A 96 -5.87 3.94 16.62
CA LEU A 96 -6.93 3.77 15.64
C LEU A 96 -8.12 2.95 16.13
N ARG A 97 -7.88 1.91 16.95
CA ARG A 97 -8.97 1.08 17.50
C ARG A 97 -9.94 1.89 18.36
N GLY A 98 -9.46 2.96 19.01
CA GLY A 98 -10.29 3.83 19.84
C GLY A 98 -11.13 4.86 19.05
N VAL A 99 -10.81 5.09 17.77
CA VAL A 99 -11.38 6.18 16.98
C VAL A 99 -12.25 5.68 15.84
N LEU A 100 -11.82 4.63 15.12
CA LEU A 100 -12.56 4.11 13.98
C LEU A 100 -13.61 3.10 14.40
N THR A 101 -14.80 3.24 13.83
CA THR A 101 -15.79 2.17 13.89
C THR A 101 -15.40 1.01 12.97
N ARG A 102 -16.03 -0.15 13.17
CA ARG A 102 -15.84 -1.30 12.27
C ARG A 102 -16.25 -0.99 10.83
N ALA A 103 -17.27 -0.16 10.64
CA ALA A 103 -17.73 0.27 9.32
C ALA A 103 -16.71 1.20 8.65
N ASP A 104 -16.16 2.17 9.40
CA ASP A 104 -15.12 3.06 8.90
C ASP A 104 -13.88 2.27 8.45
N LYS A 105 -13.46 1.28 9.25
CA LYS A 105 -12.33 0.40 8.92
C LYS A 105 -12.57 -0.39 7.63
N ALA A 106 -13.75 -0.99 7.46
CA ALA A 106 -14.07 -1.76 6.26
C ALA A 106 -14.06 -0.88 5.01
N PHE A 107 -14.66 0.32 5.09
CA PHE A 107 -14.65 1.30 4.01
C PHE A 107 -13.23 1.74 3.64
N LEU A 108 -12.38 2.05 4.62
CA LEU A 108 -11.00 2.47 4.34
C LEU A 108 -10.13 1.37 3.72
N ILE A 109 -10.36 0.10 4.09
CA ILE A 109 -9.67 -1.03 3.47
C ILE A 109 -10.02 -1.13 1.99
N ASP A 110 -11.32 -1.04 1.67
CA ASP A 110 -11.81 -1.07 0.28
C ASP A 110 -11.17 0.06 -0.55
N GLN A 111 -11.20 1.28 -0.02
CA GLN A 111 -10.59 2.45 -0.67
C GLN A 111 -9.06 2.33 -0.83
N TYR A 112 -8.38 1.68 0.12
CA TYR A 112 -6.95 1.41 0.03
C TYR A 112 -6.65 0.38 -1.07
N LEU A 113 -7.40 -0.71 -1.14
CA LEU A 113 -7.17 -1.75 -2.16
C LEU A 113 -7.38 -1.19 -3.57
N ASP A 114 -8.42 -0.38 -3.77
CA ASP A 114 -8.65 0.33 -5.03
C ASP A 114 -7.49 1.29 -5.38
N HIS A 115 -6.94 1.98 -4.37
CA HIS A 115 -5.77 2.85 -4.55
C HIS A 115 -4.52 2.05 -4.91
N GLU A 116 -4.27 0.96 -4.21
CA GLU A 116 -3.15 0.08 -4.45
C GLU A 116 -3.21 -0.56 -5.85
N TRP A 117 -4.39 -0.96 -6.31
CA TRP A 117 -4.57 -1.47 -7.67
C TRP A 117 -4.28 -0.41 -8.74
N GLU A 118 -4.65 0.85 -8.49
CA GLU A 118 -4.43 1.93 -9.44
C GLU A 118 -2.95 2.33 -9.55
N PHE A 119 -2.19 2.27 -8.45
CA PHE A 119 -0.83 2.80 -8.37
C PHE A 119 0.28 1.73 -8.25
N SER A 120 -0.07 0.47 -8.01
CA SER A 120 0.87 -0.66 -7.91
C SER A 120 0.41 -1.89 -8.72
N PRO A 121 0.35 -1.78 -10.07
CA PRO A 121 0.01 -2.91 -10.93
C PRO A 121 1.06 -4.02 -10.88
N SER A 122 0.61 -5.26 -10.73
CA SER A 122 1.38 -6.49 -10.57
C SER A 122 0.64 -7.69 -11.19
N GLU A 123 1.34 -8.79 -11.44
CA GLU A 123 0.70 -10.04 -11.89
C GLU A 123 -0.34 -10.60 -10.87
N ALA A 124 -0.33 -10.13 -9.62
CA ALA A 124 -1.27 -10.56 -8.59
C ALA A 124 -2.60 -9.77 -8.58
N ASN A 125 -2.63 -8.57 -9.19
CA ASN A 125 -3.78 -7.66 -9.18
C ASN A 125 -4.16 -7.14 -10.59
N MET A 126 -3.53 -7.67 -11.64
CA MET A 126 -3.92 -7.46 -13.04
C MET A 126 -4.05 -8.80 -13.76
N ASP A 127 -4.86 -8.82 -14.82
CA ASP A 127 -4.86 -9.96 -15.72
C ASP A 127 -3.52 -10.07 -16.45
N GLY A 128 -3.14 -11.31 -16.80
CA GLY A 128 -1.84 -11.60 -17.41
C GLY A 128 -1.65 -11.00 -18.81
N GLU A 129 -2.73 -10.75 -19.56
CA GLU A 129 -2.68 -10.13 -20.89
C GLU A 129 -2.40 -8.62 -20.76
N ALA A 130 -3.09 -7.92 -19.87
CA ALA A 130 -2.88 -6.52 -19.57
C ALA A 130 -1.47 -6.25 -19.00
N PHE A 131 -0.94 -7.17 -18.18
CA PHE A 131 0.44 -7.08 -17.71
C PHE A 131 1.44 -7.30 -18.86
N ALA A 132 1.17 -8.24 -19.78
CA ALA A 132 2.00 -8.48 -20.95
C ALA A 132 2.01 -7.28 -21.92
N GLU A 133 0.88 -6.59 -22.08
CA GLU A 133 0.78 -5.35 -22.87
C GLU A 133 1.64 -4.23 -22.27
N LEU A 134 1.54 -4.01 -20.95
CA LEU A 134 2.37 -3.04 -20.23
C LEU A 134 3.87 -3.35 -20.42
N LEU A 135 4.24 -4.62 -20.29
CA LEU A 135 5.61 -5.08 -20.50
C LEU A 135 6.08 -4.85 -21.95
N ALA A 136 5.21 -5.11 -22.94
CA ALA A 136 5.52 -4.94 -24.35
C ALA A 136 5.72 -3.47 -24.72
N GLU A 137 5.00 -2.56 -24.08
CA GLU A 137 5.14 -1.12 -24.30
C GLU A 137 6.42 -0.55 -23.68
N VAL A 138 6.76 -0.94 -22.45
CA VAL A 138 8.03 -0.59 -21.81
C VAL A 138 9.22 -1.09 -22.63
N LYS A 139 9.09 -2.26 -23.26
CA LYS A 139 10.08 -2.80 -24.22
C LYS A 139 10.20 -2.00 -25.52
N LYS A 140 9.15 -1.28 -25.95
CA LYS A 140 9.15 -0.50 -27.22
C LYS A 140 9.85 0.85 -27.08
N ASN A 141 9.80 1.47 -25.91
CA ASN A 141 10.53 2.71 -25.61
C ASN A 141 11.43 2.56 -24.37
N PRO A 142 12.44 1.68 -24.41
CA PRO A 142 13.38 1.54 -23.31
C PRO A 142 14.32 2.76 -23.33
N ALA A 143 14.39 3.50 -22.23
CA ALA A 143 15.32 4.63 -22.10
C ALA A 143 16.81 4.21 -22.24
N THR A 144 17.13 2.91 -22.18
CA THR A 144 18.47 2.36 -22.46
C THR A 144 18.41 1.06 -23.27
N PRO A 145 19.19 0.92 -24.37
CA PRO A 145 18.89 -0.03 -25.45
C PRO A 145 19.66 -1.36 -25.42
N ARG A 146 19.95 -1.98 -24.27
CA ARG A 146 20.62 -3.31 -24.25
C ARG A 146 20.11 -4.22 -23.15
N LEU A 147 19.37 -5.26 -23.52
CA LEU A 147 18.80 -6.23 -22.58
C LEU A 147 18.82 -7.66 -23.19
N ASN A 148 19.51 -8.60 -22.55
CA ASN A 148 19.39 -10.07 -22.70
C ASN A 148 18.62 -10.68 -21.50
N ASP A 149 18.47 -12.00 -21.34
CA ASP A 149 17.59 -12.58 -20.29
C ASP A 149 18.00 -12.28 -18.82
N SER A 150 19.30 -12.10 -18.55
CA SER A 150 19.80 -11.52 -17.28
C SER A 150 19.32 -10.09 -17.06
N SER A 151 18.77 -9.49 -18.10
CA SER A 151 18.32 -8.12 -18.16
C SER A 151 16.83 -7.96 -17.90
N THR A 152 16.03 -9.03 -17.72
CA THR A 152 14.63 -8.91 -17.27
C THR A 152 14.55 -8.65 -15.76
N ALA A 153 15.40 -9.30 -14.94
CA ALA A 153 15.54 -8.96 -13.52
C ALA A 153 16.18 -7.57 -13.34
N THR A 154 17.13 -7.22 -14.20
CA THR A 154 17.70 -5.88 -14.28
C THR A 154 16.70 -4.86 -14.81
N LEU A 155 15.76 -5.23 -15.70
CA LEU A 155 14.65 -4.38 -16.15
C LEU A 155 13.67 -4.09 -15.02
N LYS A 156 13.32 -5.10 -14.23
CA LYS A 156 12.52 -4.93 -13.01
C LYS A 156 13.22 -4.01 -12.02
N ARG A 157 14.55 -4.10 -11.89
CA ARG A 157 15.37 -3.14 -11.10
C ARG A 157 15.49 -1.77 -11.75
N LEU A 158 15.51 -1.65 -13.07
CA LEU A 158 15.60 -0.38 -13.80
C LEU A 158 14.27 0.38 -13.77
N VAL A 159 13.14 -0.32 -13.83
CA VAL A 159 11.81 0.24 -13.56
C VAL A 159 11.76 0.78 -12.13
N ARG A 160 12.37 0.07 -11.18
CA ARG A 160 12.50 0.51 -9.79
C ARG A 160 13.46 1.71 -9.62
N SER A 161 14.54 1.82 -10.40
CA SER A 161 15.52 2.91 -10.30
C SER A 161 15.18 4.16 -11.13
N LEU A 162 14.43 4.02 -12.24
CA LEU A 162 13.90 5.14 -13.01
C LEU A 162 12.64 5.75 -12.37
N ALA A 163 12.10 5.10 -11.33
CA ALA A 163 11.06 5.60 -10.43
C ALA A 163 11.63 6.24 -9.15
N GLU A 164 12.95 6.35 -9.00
CA GLU A 164 13.57 7.18 -7.95
C GLU A 164 13.88 8.60 -8.52
N PRO A 165 13.58 9.68 -7.78
CA PRO A 165 13.91 11.05 -8.19
C PRO A 165 15.41 11.36 -8.03
N GLU A 166 15.88 12.41 -8.72
CA GLU A 166 17.25 12.95 -8.59
C GLU A 166 17.65 13.18 -7.12
N ALA A 167 18.85 12.72 -6.77
CA ALA A 167 19.50 13.12 -5.53
C ALA A 167 19.78 14.63 -5.55
N ASN A 168 19.26 15.35 -4.55
CA ASN A 168 19.85 16.63 -4.15
C ASN A 168 21.23 16.40 -3.54
#